data_AF-A0A511RL46-F1
#
_entry.id   AF-A0A511RL46-F1
#
_cell.length_a   1.000
_cell.length_b   1.000
_cell.length_c   1.000
_cell.angle_alpha   90.00
_cell.angle_beta   90.00
_cell.angle_gamma   90.00
#
_symmetry.space_group_name_H-M   'P 1'
#
loop_
_entity.id
_entity.type
_entity.pdbx_description
1 polymer ?
#
loop_
_entity_poly.entity_id
_entity_poly.type
_entity_poly.pdbx_seq_one_letter_code
_entity_poly.pdbx_strand_id
1 'polypeptide(L)'
;MRRRAGFTLVEVTVALVLLSLAAAAVIAALLGVQRTAFEARRLGVQLAALENASEHLQALRTLPSGESSCPGVRREDYPELGGFRCVVRRAPGERVVEIVLLDEEGDVFAATLGVLR
;
A
#
# COMPACT_ATOMS: atom_id res chain seq x y z
N MET A 1 -22.87 -11.69 57.99
CA MET A 1 -21.53 -12.32 57.90
C MET A 1 -20.94 -12.05 56.53
N ARG A 2 -19.94 -11.16 56.41
CA ARG A 2 -19.19 -10.93 55.15
C ARG A 2 -18.26 -12.13 54.94
N ARG A 3 -18.53 -12.97 53.93
CA ARG A 3 -17.59 -14.00 53.50
C ARG A 3 -16.33 -13.29 52.98
N ARG A 4 -15.23 -13.34 53.73
CA ARG A 4 -13.91 -12.96 53.20
C ARG A 4 -13.54 -14.04 52.19
N ALA A 5 -13.70 -13.76 50.89
CA ALA A 5 -13.14 -14.61 49.85
C ALA A 5 -11.62 -14.59 50.02
N GLY A 6 -11.05 -15.72 50.41
CA GLY A 6 -9.60 -15.86 50.57
C GLY A 6 -8.96 -15.88 49.19
N PHE A 7 -8.02 -14.97 48.96
CA PHE A 7 -7.25 -14.89 47.72
C PHE A 7 -6.43 -16.17 47.55
N THR A 8 -6.87 -17.07 46.68
CA THR A 8 -6.20 -18.36 46.49
C THR A 8 -5.13 -18.25 45.40
N LEU A 9 -4.03 -18.99 45.55
CA LEU A 9 -3.00 -19.08 44.50
C LEU A 9 -3.61 -19.50 43.15
N VAL A 10 -4.63 -20.36 43.20
CA VAL A 10 -5.40 -20.81 42.03
C VAL A 10 -6.12 -19.65 41.35
N GLU A 11 -6.73 -18.74 42.11
CA GLU A 11 -7.42 -17.57 41.55
C GLU A 11 -6.43 -16.62 40.85
N VAL A 12 -5.23 -16.47 41.40
CA VAL A 12 -4.15 -15.68 40.77
C VAL A 12 -3.66 -16.33 39.48
N THR A 13 -3.41 -17.64 39.49
CA THR A 13 -2.94 -18.32 38.29
C THR A 13 -4.01 -18.32 37.19
N VAL A 14 -5.27 -18.52 37.54
CA VAL A 14 -6.39 -18.39 36.59
C VAL A 14 -6.48 -16.98 36.03
N ALA A 15 -6.39 -15.94 36.88
CA ALA A 15 -6.41 -14.56 36.43
C ALA A 15 -5.24 -14.25 35.47
N LEU A 16 -4.02 -14.72 35.77
CA LEU A 16 -2.85 -14.53 34.92
C LEU A 16 -2.99 -15.24 33.57
N VAL A 17 -3.55 -16.47 33.56
CA VAL A 17 -3.82 -17.20 32.31
C VAL A 17 -4.83 -16.44 31.46
N LEU A 18 -5.93 -15.98 32.07
CA LEU A 18 -6.95 -15.21 31.36
C LEU A 18 -6.39 -13.88 30.80
N LEU A 19 -5.58 -13.17 31.59
CA LEU A 19 -4.90 -11.95 31.14
C LEU A 19 -3.95 -12.23 29.96
N SER A 20 -3.21 -13.34 30.02
CA SER A 20 -2.27 -13.71 28.95
C SER A 20 -3.00 -14.06 27.64
N LEU A 21 -4.10 -14.80 27.73
CA LEU A 21 -4.93 -15.14 26.57
C LEU A 21 -5.60 -13.90 25.96
N ALA A 22 -6.13 -13.01 26.81
CA ALA A 22 -6.71 -11.75 26.37
C ALA A 22 -5.65 -10.86 25.68
N ALA A 23 -4.46 -10.74 26.27
CA ALA A 23 -3.36 -9.99 25.68
C ALA A 23 -2.94 -10.56 24.31
N ALA A 24 -2.82 -11.89 24.18
CA ALA A 24 -2.49 -12.54 22.92
C ALA A 24 -3.54 -12.25 21.83
N ALA A 25 -4.83 -12.32 22.17
CA ALA A 25 -5.92 -12.02 21.24
C ALA A 25 -5.89 -10.56 20.78
N VAL A 26 -5.63 -9.61 21.69
CA VAL A 26 -5.51 -8.18 21.37
C VAL A 26 -4.30 -7.92 20.48
N ILE A 27 -3.15 -8.53 20.77
CA ILE A 27 -1.94 -8.39 19.94
C ILE A 27 -2.21 -8.91 18.52
N ALA A 28 -2.83 -10.08 18.38
CA ALA A 28 -3.16 -10.63 17.07
C ALA A 28 -4.10 -9.70 16.27
N ALA A 29 -5.11 -9.12 16.92
CA ALA A 29 -6.02 -8.17 16.30
C ALA A 29 -5.30 -6.88 15.87
N LEU A 30 -4.45 -6.32 16.72
CA LEU A 30 -3.68 -5.11 16.43
C LEU A 30 -2.69 -5.32 15.27
N LEU A 31 -2.03 -6.48 15.22
CA LEU A 31 -1.14 -6.82 14.11
C LEU A 31 -1.90 -6.94 12.78
N GLY A 32 -3.11 -7.50 12.80
CA GLY A 32 -3.98 -7.54 11.63
C GLY A 32 -4.36 -6.14 11.13
N VAL A 33 -4.77 -5.25 12.04
CA VAL A 33 -5.13 -3.86 11.72
C VAL A 33 -3.93 -3.08 11.16
N GLN A 34 -2.73 -3.24 11.75
CA GLN A 34 -1.54 -2.57 11.23
C GLN A 34 -1.16 -3.00 9.81
N ARG A 35 -1.27 -4.30 9.50
CA ARG A 35 -1.02 -4.82 8.15
C ARG A 35 -1.98 -4.23 7.12
N THR A 36 -3.28 -4.28 7.42
CA THR A 36 -4.31 -3.72 6.54
C THR A 36 -4.16 -2.21 6.33
N ALA A 37 -3.82 -1.46 7.37
CA ALA A 37 -3.55 -0.03 7.26
C ALA A 37 -2.32 0.28 6.40
N PHE A 38 -1.27 -0.54 6.50
CA PHE A 38 -0.07 -0.39 5.67
C PHE A 38 -0.35 -0.70 4.20
N GLU A 39 -1.09 -1.78 3.91
CA GLU A 39 -1.52 -2.13 2.56
C GLU A 39 -2.42 -1.05 1.95
N ALA A 40 -3.40 -0.55 2.71
CA ALA A 40 -4.28 0.53 2.28
C ALA A 40 -3.50 1.82 1.97
N ARG A 41 -2.52 2.17 2.82
CA ARG A 41 -1.63 3.31 2.57
C ARG A 41 -0.81 3.11 1.30
N ARG A 42 -0.23 1.92 1.10
CA ARG A 42 0.55 1.61 -0.10
C ARG A 42 -0.28 1.73 -1.38
N LEU A 43 -1.51 1.19 -1.38
CA LEU A 43 -2.45 1.33 -2.49
C LEU A 43 -2.81 2.80 -2.77
N GLY A 44 -3.07 3.58 -1.72
CA GLY A 44 -3.36 5.01 -1.85
C GLY A 44 -2.21 5.79 -2.49
N VAL A 45 -0.98 5.49 -2.11
CA VAL A 45 0.22 6.12 -2.69
C VAL A 45 0.42 5.68 -4.16
N GLN A 46 0.20 4.40 -4.47
CA GLN A 46 0.24 3.91 -5.85
C GLN A 46 -0.77 4.62 -6.75
N LEU A 47 -2.01 4.77 -6.28
CA LEU A 47 -3.06 5.47 -7.01
C LEU A 47 -2.68 6.94 -7.24
N ALA A 48 -2.20 7.64 -6.21
CA ALA A 48 -1.77 9.03 -6.33
C ALA A 48 -0.63 9.21 -7.35
N ALA A 49 0.34 8.29 -7.37
CA ALA A 49 1.42 8.31 -8.35
C ALA A 49 0.90 8.11 -9.79
N LEU A 50 -0.04 7.17 -9.98
CA LEU A 50 -0.64 6.91 -11.29
C LEU A 50 -1.53 8.06 -11.76
N GLU A 51 -2.30 8.69 -10.87
CA GLU A 51 -3.11 9.87 -11.17
C GLU A 51 -2.25 11.05 -11.60
N ASN A 52 -1.17 11.33 -10.86
CA ASN A 52 -0.24 12.40 -11.17
C ASN A 52 0.49 12.17 -12.52
N ALA A 53 0.90 10.92 -12.80
CA ALA A 53 1.44 10.55 -14.10
C ALA A 53 0.41 10.78 -15.21
N SER A 54 -0.84 10.38 -15.00
CA SER A 54 -1.92 10.54 -15.98
C SER A 54 -2.19 12.02 -16.29
N GLU A 55 -2.19 12.89 -15.28
CA GLU A 55 -2.36 14.33 -15.45
C GLU A 55 -1.22 14.94 -16.28
N HIS A 56 0.04 14.59 -15.96
CA HIS A 56 1.19 15.04 -16.75
C HIS A 56 1.17 14.51 -18.19
N LEU A 57 0.70 13.27 -18.39
CA LEU A 57 0.54 12.69 -19.71
C LEU A 57 -0.55 13.37 -20.51
N GLN A 58 -1.67 13.79 -19.91
CA GLN A 58 -2.70 14.55 -20.63
C GLN A 58 -2.18 15.87 -21.21
N ALA A 59 -1.13 16.44 -20.62
CA ALA A 59 -0.47 17.64 -21.14
C ALA A 59 0.47 17.37 -22.34
N LEU A 60 0.84 16.10 -22.59
CA LEU A 60 1.65 15.73 -23.74
C LEU A 60 0.85 15.76 -25.03
N ARG A 61 1.42 16.38 -26.06
CA ARG A 61 0.84 16.44 -27.41
C ARG A 61 1.19 15.22 -28.26
N THR A 62 2.26 14.51 -27.92
CA THR A 62 2.82 13.42 -28.73
C THR A 62 2.83 12.12 -27.95
N LEU A 63 2.40 11.04 -28.60
CA LEU A 63 2.54 9.69 -28.06
C LEU A 63 4.03 9.32 -27.94
N PRO A 64 4.44 8.65 -26.85
CA PRO A 64 5.76 8.05 -26.78
C PRO A 64 5.89 6.95 -27.86
N SER A 65 7.03 6.92 -28.53
CA SER A 65 7.33 5.95 -29.60
C SER A 65 7.67 4.56 -29.08
N GLY A 66 8.01 4.44 -27.78
CA GLY A 66 8.34 3.20 -27.10
C GLY A 66 8.17 3.33 -25.58
N GLU A 67 8.91 2.55 -24.82
CA GLU A 67 8.95 2.68 -23.36
C GLU A 67 9.74 3.94 -22.97
N SER A 68 9.15 4.77 -22.12
CA SER A 68 9.75 6.01 -21.63
C SER A 68 9.44 6.19 -20.14
N SER A 69 10.26 6.96 -19.42
CA SER A 69 9.96 7.23 -18.00
C SER A 69 8.74 8.14 -17.85
N CYS A 70 7.93 7.92 -16.82
CA CYS A 70 6.75 8.74 -16.56
C CYS A 70 7.12 10.20 -16.28
N PRO A 71 6.49 11.18 -16.95
CA PRO A 71 6.66 12.57 -16.60
C PRO A 71 6.01 12.86 -15.23
N GLY A 72 6.68 13.64 -14.39
CA GLY A 72 6.11 14.11 -13.10
C GLY A 72 6.12 13.09 -11.96
N VAL A 73 6.59 11.86 -12.19
CA VAL A 73 6.72 10.83 -11.15
C VAL A 73 8.19 10.55 -10.89
N ARG A 74 8.68 10.95 -9.70
CA ARG A 74 10.04 10.66 -9.26
C ARG A 74 10.01 9.84 -7.98
N ARG A 75 11.06 9.04 -7.75
CA ARG A 75 11.14 8.14 -6.60
C ARG A 75 11.10 8.89 -5.28
N GLU A 76 11.69 10.09 -5.25
CA GLU A 76 11.79 10.93 -4.07
C GLU A 76 10.44 11.46 -3.60
N ASP A 77 9.47 11.58 -4.51
CA ASP A 77 8.12 12.07 -4.21
C ASP A 77 7.25 10.97 -3.55
N TYR A 78 7.68 9.70 -3.58
CA TYR A 78 6.91 8.54 -3.05
C TYR A 78 7.79 7.54 -2.28
N PRO A 79 8.41 7.93 -1.14
CA PRO A 79 9.31 7.07 -0.38
C PRO A 79 8.63 5.80 0.15
N GLU A 80 7.30 5.82 0.36
CA GLU A 80 6.53 4.66 0.83
C GLU A 80 6.47 3.51 -0.18
N LEU A 81 6.73 3.76 -1.46
CA LEU A 81 6.78 2.72 -2.49
C LEU A 81 8.13 2.01 -2.52
N GLY A 82 9.14 2.53 -1.82
CA GLY A 82 10.49 1.98 -1.81
C GLY A 82 11.21 2.24 -3.13
N GLY A 83 11.81 1.19 -3.69
CA GLY A 83 12.40 1.25 -5.03
C GLY A 83 11.38 0.96 -6.10
N PHE A 84 11.17 1.93 -6.99
CA PHE A 84 10.27 1.76 -8.12
C PHE A 84 10.75 2.56 -9.34
N ARG A 85 10.30 2.13 -10.51
CA ARG A 85 10.44 2.83 -11.79
C ARG A 85 9.07 3.00 -12.41
N CYS A 86 8.73 4.23 -12.79
CA CYS A 86 7.51 4.49 -13.55
C CYS A 86 7.85 4.55 -15.03
N VAL A 87 7.18 3.72 -15.83
CA VAL A 87 7.32 3.69 -17.29
C VAL A 87 5.98 3.90 -17.98
N VAL A 88 6.03 4.53 -19.14
CA VAL A 88 4.90 4.77 -20.02
C VAL A 88 5.20 4.08 -21.34
N ARG A 89 4.27 3.24 -21.78
CA ARG A 89 4.34 2.51 -23.04
C ARG A 89 3.08 2.75 -23.87
N ARG A 90 3.17 2.53 -25.16
CA ARG A 90 2.03 2.69 -26.06
C ARG A 90 1.05 1.53 -25.89
N ALA A 91 -0.23 1.85 -25.72
CA ALA A 91 -1.30 0.86 -25.65
C ALA A 91 -2.03 0.74 -27.00
N PRO A 92 -2.71 -0.39 -27.28
CA PRO A 92 -3.58 -0.51 -28.43
C PRO A 92 -4.76 0.46 -28.32
N GLY A 93 -4.77 1.49 -29.16
CA GLY A 93 -5.78 2.53 -29.18
C GLY A 93 -5.23 3.84 -29.76
N GLU A 94 -6.12 4.69 -30.27
CA GLU A 94 -5.73 6.03 -30.68
C GLU A 94 -5.46 6.88 -29.43
N ARG A 95 -4.24 7.40 -29.29
CA ARG A 95 -3.85 8.31 -28.18
C ARG A 95 -3.93 7.70 -26.78
N VAL A 96 -3.92 6.37 -26.68
CA VAL A 96 -3.89 5.63 -25.40
C VAL A 96 -2.46 5.22 -25.05
N VAL A 97 -2.08 5.43 -23.79
CA VAL A 97 -0.83 4.97 -23.21
C VAL A 97 -1.10 4.14 -21.97
N GLU A 98 -0.20 3.21 -21.68
CA GLU A 98 -0.21 2.44 -20.45
C GLU A 98 0.90 2.98 -19.54
N ILE A 99 0.52 3.28 -18.30
CA ILE A 99 1.39 3.79 -17.25
C ILE A 99 1.61 2.63 -16.29
N VAL A 100 2.86 2.25 -16.04
CA VAL A 100 3.23 1.08 -15.26
C VAL A 100 4.24 1.46 -14.20
N LEU A 101 3.95 1.08 -12.96
CA LEU A 101 4.89 1.12 -11.84
C LEU A 101 5.55 -0.24 -11.72
N LEU A 102 6.84 -0.27 -11.98
CA LEU A 102 7.71 -1.44 -11.84
C LEU A 102 8.51 -1.33 -10.54
N ASP A 103 8.85 -2.47 -9.95
CA ASP A 103 9.78 -2.53 -8.82
C ASP A 103 11.25 -2.51 -9.27
N GLU A 104 12.17 -2.73 -8.33
CA GLU A 104 13.60 -2.80 -8.64
C GLU A 104 13.98 -4.09 -9.39
N GLU A 105 13.23 -5.19 -9.19
CA GLU A 105 13.36 -6.43 -9.93
C GLU A 105 12.75 -6.38 -11.35
N GLY A 106 11.87 -5.41 -11.61
CA GLY A 106 11.13 -5.25 -12.87
C GLY A 106 9.74 -5.87 -12.87
N ASP A 107 9.23 -6.33 -11.73
CA ASP A 107 7.87 -6.82 -11.59
C ASP A 107 6.86 -5.66 -11.50
N VAL A 108 5.63 -5.91 -11.96
CA VAL A 108 4.58 -4.89 -12.02
C VAL A 108 3.90 -4.76 -10.66
N PHE A 109 4.04 -3.59 -10.03
CA PHE A 109 3.29 -3.24 -8.82
C PHE A 109 1.88 -2.76 -9.12
N ALA A 110 1.73 -1.90 -10.12
CA ALA A 110 0.46 -1.31 -10.51
C ALA A 110 0.54 -0.80 -11.95
N ALA A 111 -0.59 -0.78 -12.65
CA ALA A 111 -0.69 -0.24 -13.99
C ALA A 111 -2.04 0.44 -14.20
N THR A 112 -2.08 1.47 -15.03
CA THR A 112 -3.32 2.10 -15.48
C THR A 112 -3.20 2.56 -16.93
N LEU A 113 -4.34 2.88 -17.54
CA LEU A 113 -4.40 3.47 -18.88
C LEU A 113 -4.60 4.99 -18.76
N GLY A 114 -3.81 5.73 -19.52
CA GLY A 114 -3.95 7.16 -19.74
C GLY A 114 -4.38 7.47 -21.16
N VAL A 115 -5.12 8.57 -21.35
CA VAL A 115 -5.54 9.05 -22.68
C VAL A 115 -5.00 10.46 -22.88
N LEU A 116 -4.31 10.67 -24.00
CA LEU A 116 -3.73 11.95 -24.39
C LEU A 116 -4.80 12.86 -25.03
N ARG A 117 -4.79 14.17 -24.72
CA ARG A 117 -5.75 15.16 -25.25
C ARG A 117 -5.28 15.87 -26.50
#